data_AF-A0A6N7ZYR7-F1
#
_entry.id   AF-A0A6N7ZYR7-F1
#
_cell.length_a   1.000
_cell.length_b   1.000
_cell.length_c   1.000
_cell.angle_alpha   90.00
_cell.angle_beta   90.00
_cell.angle_gamma   90.00
#
_symmetry.space_group_name_H-M   'P 1'
#
loop_
_entity.id
_entity.type
_entity.pdbx_description
1 polymer ?
#
loop_
_entity_poly.entity_id
_entity_poly.type
_entity_poly.pdbx_seq_one_letter_code
_entity_poly.pdbx_strand_id
1 'polypeptide(L)'
;MKLHFHRLILAAGLLLASFGTSSAEPLRTPPSFEKWSVNCGNSGMCYASAFVRDQATWVDIRIIRDWRAGAEALVRLTTNAPLAAEGTIKLSVDGREIDAFPVEQLREIQSTIVAPPGFRPIGGEGFWVPVGPATRALVSAMRAGNVLTVSLPATPDPVTIKVPLQGSRAALRWIDERQLRSGTQSALVNPGEAPAEDAPHAVPVLAPDTLPPAVQKIWDANRFCSDIDPAIFASLDAVAAPLEDKSTLYLLPCGAPSAYNTPYVAILGTPDGKARQLYVSRMAEKGPIASDLIYNARWFPVEKQMHGFFKGSGLGECGIWDRWVWTGSNFVLTEEASRQTCDGTDVSLDTWGTTWPAAASKE
;
A
#
# COMPACT_ATOMS: atom_id res chain seq x y z
N MET A 1 -10.94 -77.74 -26.46
CA MET A 1 -10.36 -77.55 -25.11
C MET A 1 -10.39 -76.05 -24.81
N LYS A 2 -11.09 -75.65 -23.74
CA LYS A 2 -11.42 -74.26 -23.37
C LYS A 2 -10.17 -73.42 -23.05
N LEU A 3 -10.12 -72.14 -23.42
CA LEU A 3 -9.38 -71.07 -22.71
C LEU A 3 -9.80 -69.72 -23.32
N HIS A 4 -10.73 -69.00 -22.69
CA HIS A 4 -10.54 -67.91 -21.73
C HIS A 4 -10.42 -66.51 -22.36
N PHE A 5 -11.56 -65.81 -22.34
CA PHE A 5 -11.71 -64.37 -22.52
C PHE A 5 -10.93 -63.62 -21.43
N HIS A 6 -10.06 -62.68 -21.81
CA HIS A 6 -9.60 -61.63 -20.91
C HIS A 6 -9.99 -60.27 -21.49
N ARG A 7 -10.89 -59.60 -20.77
CA ARG A 7 -11.29 -58.21 -20.97
C ARG A 7 -10.13 -57.33 -20.50
N LEU A 8 -9.50 -56.57 -21.41
CA LEU A 8 -8.67 -55.44 -21.03
C LEU A 8 -9.60 -54.28 -20.64
N ILE A 9 -9.55 -53.89 -19.36
CA ILE A 9 -10.10 -52.63 -18.87
C ILE A 9 -8.96 -51.62 -18.92
N LEU A 10 -9.02 -50.67 -19.87
CA LEU A 10 -8.14 -49.49 -19.86
C LEU A 10 -8.68 -48.51 -18.80
N ALA A 11 -7.97 -48.36 -17.68
CA ALA A 11 -8.21 -47.29 -16.74
C ALA A 11 -7.54 -46.00 -17.26
N ALA A 12 -8.34 -45.05 -17.74
CA ALA A 12 -7.87 -43.71 -18.07
C ALA A 12 -7.72 -42.90 -16.76
N GLY A 13 -6.48 -42.73 -16.31
CA GLY A 13 -6.17 -41.83 -15.19
C GLY A 13 -6.31 -40.37 -15.62
N LEU A 14 -7.30 -39.66 -15.07
CA LEU A 14 -7.36 -38.20 -15.14
C LEU A 14 -6.20 -37.61 -14.32
N LEU A 15 -5.22 -37.03 -15.00
CA LEU A 15 -4.25 -36.12 -14.39
C LEU A 15 -4.96 -34.80 -14.06
N LEU A 16 -5.34 -34.63 -12.80
CA LEU A 16 -5.69 -33.32 -12.24
C LEU A 16 -4.41 -32.49 -12.16
N ALA A 17 -4.17 -31.65 -13.16
CA ALA A 17 -3.16 -30.60 -13.08
C ALA A 17 -3.67 -29.54 -12.09
N SER A 18 -3.14 -29.57 -10.87
CA SER A 18 -3.31 -28.49 -9.90
C SER A 18 -2.61 -27.25 -10.44
N PHE A 19 -3.37 -26.34 -11.07
CA PHE A 19 -2.90 -24.99 -11.35
C PHE A 19 -2.75 -24.28 -10.00
N GLY A 20 -1.55 -24.33 -9.43
CA GLY A 20 -1.17 -23.42 -8.36
C GLY A 20 -1.26 -22.00 -8.89
N THR A 21 -2.06 -21.15 -8.24
CA THR A 21 -2.07 -19.71 -8.50
C THR A 21 -0.72 -19.16 -8.06
N SER A 22 0.24 -19.04 -8.97
CA SER A 22 1.43 -18.25 -8.73
C SER A 22 0.98 -16.79 -8.61
N SER A 23 0.96 -16.24 -7.40
CA SER A 23 0.86 -14.78 -7.25
C SER A 23 2.11 -14.17 -7.88
N ALA A 24 1.95 -13.05 -8.58
CA ALA A 24 3.10 -12.33 -9.11
C ALA A 24 3.85 -11.68 -7.94
N GLU A 25 5.17 -11.86 -7.91
CA GLU A 25 6.04 -11.22 -6.92
C GLU A 25 5.82 -9.69 -6.88
N PRO A 26 5.70 -9.07 -5.69
CA PRO A 26 5.52 -7.62 -5.60
C PRO A 26 6.76 -6.90 -6.15
N LEU A 27 6.55 -6.01 -7.13
CA LEU A 27 7.63 -5.21 -7.73
C LEU A 27 8.40 -4.37 -6.69
N ARG A 28 9.66 -4.01 -6.99
CA ARG A 28 10.45 -3.13 -6.11
C ARG A 28 9.80 -1.75 -6.02
N THR A 29 9.37 -1.23 -7.17
CA THR A 29 8.59 0.00 -7.29
C THR A 29 7.12 -0.34 -7.61
N PRO A 30 6.14 0.23 -6.87
CA PRO A 30 4.74 0.13 -7.26
C PRO A 30 4.55 0.66 -8.70
N PRO A 31 3.74 0.00 -9.54
CA PRO A 31 3.57 0.44 -10.92
C PRO A 31 2.94 1.83 -10.98
N SER A 32 3.19 2.54 -12.07
CA SER A 32 2.42 3.71 -12.47
C SER A 32 1.66 3.42 -13.76
N PHE A 33 0.53 4.09 -13.94
CA PHE A 33 -0.33 3.98 -15.10
C PHE A 33 -0.53 5.39 -15.65
N GLU A 34 0.29 5.79 -16.61
CA GLU A 34 0.28 7.13 -17.20
C GLU A 34 0.49 8.22 -16.12
N LYS A 35 -0.57 8.95 -15.75
CA LYS A 35 -0.54 10.01 -14.73
C LYS A 35 -0.96 9.53 -13.34
N TRP A 36 -1.26 8.24 -13.19
CA TRP A 36 -1.74 7.64 -11.97
C TRP A 36 -0.66 6.80 -11.30
N SER A 37 -0.40 7.07 -10.03
CA SER A 37 0.44 6.24 -9.17
C SER A 37 -0.44 5.40 -8.25
N VAL A 38 0.03 4.22 -7.84
CA VAL A 38 -0.67 3.36 -6.88
C VAL A 38 0.26 2.93 -5.75
N ASN A 39 -0.31 2.66 -4.57
CA ASN A 39 0.43 2.07 -3.45
C ASN A 39 -0.52 1.41 -2.46
N CYS A 40 0.04 0.56 -1.57
CA CYS A 40 -0.67 0.03 -0.41
C CYS A 40 0.16 0.21 0.86
N GLY A 41 -0.52 0.44 1.98
CA GLY A 41 0.05 0.43 3.32
C GLY A 41 0.16 -0.98 3.90
N ASN A 42 0.80 -1.09 5.07
CA ASN A 42 0.97 -2.37 5.77
C ASN A 42 -0.36 -2.96 6.22
N SER A 43 -1.37 -2.12 6.47
CA SER A 43 -2.72 -2.54 6.84
C SER A 43 -3.48 -3.21 5.70
N GLY A 44 -3.04 -3.10 4.44
CA GLY A 44 -3.80 -3.52 3.27
C GLY A 44 -4.70 -2.43 2.69
N MET A 45 -4.71 -1.22 3.27
CA MET A 45 -5.29 -0.04 2.61
C MET A 45 -4.47 0.30 1.37
N CYS A 46 -5.14 0.51 0.24
CA CYS A 46 -4.51 0.90 -1.03
C CYS A 46 -5.06 2.23 -1.53
N TYR A 47 -4.29 2.92 -2.38
CA TYR A 47 -4.74 4.13 -3.05
C TYR A 47 -4.21 4.25 -4.48
N ALA A 48 -4.93 5.03 -5.28
CA ALA A 48 -4.53 5.52 -6.59
C ALA A 48 -4.54 7.05 -6.56
N SER A 49 -3.46 7.70 -7.02
CA SER A 49 -3.27 9.15 -6.95
C SER A 49 -2.91 9.72 -8.30
N ALA A 50 -3.55 10.83 -8.67
CA ALA A 50 -3.12 11.70 -9.77
C ALA A 50 -2.74 13.07 -9.19
N PHE A 51 -1.45 13.39 -9.29
CA PHE A 51 -0.87 14.64 -8.80
C PHE A 51 -0.51 15.55 -9.99
N VAL A 52 -1.17 16.71 -10.07
CA VAL A 52 -1.00 17.68 -11.15
C VAL A 52 -0.41 18.96 -10.59
N ARG A 53 0.76 19.37 -11.10
CA ARG A 53 1.52 20.54 -10.62
C ARG A 53 2.09 21.41 -11.74
N ASP A 54 1.38 21.45 -12.87
CA ASP A 54 1.84 22.15 -14.09
C ASP A 54 1.74 23.69 -13.97
N GLN A 55 1.11 24.18 -12.90
CA GLN A 55 1.00 25.59 -12.53
C GLN A 55 1.24 25.76 -11.03
N ALA A 56 1.24 27.01 -10.54
CA ALA A 56 1.53 27.32 -9.14
C ALA A 56 0.56 26.63 -8.16
N THR A 57 -0.73 26.53 -8.52
CA THR A 57 -1.69 25.69 -7.80
C THR A 57 -1.62 24.26 -8.31
N TRP A 58 -1.28 23.33 -7.42
CA TRP A 58 -1.33 21.91 -7.69
C TRP A 58 -2.57 21.27 -7.07
N VAL A 59 -3.00 20.14 -7.63
CA VAL A 59 -4.04 19.27 -7.05
C VAL A 59 -3.56 17.83 -7.01
N ASP A 60 -3.84 17.14 -5.91
CA ASP A 60 -3.82 15.67 -5.80
C ASP A 60 -5.25 15.17 -5.70
N ILE A 61 -5.64 14.29 -6.61
CA ILE A 61 -6.86 13.50 -6.47
C ILE A 61 -6.46 12.08 -6.13
N ARG A 62 -6.89 11.62 -4.96
CA ARG A 62 -6.59 10.28 -4.47
C ARG A 62 -7.86 9.50 -4.21
N ILE A 63 -7.93 8.31 -4.78
CA ILE A 63 -8.98 7.32 -4.52
C ILE A 63 -8.38 6.31 -3.54
N ILE A 64 -8.96 6.18 -2.35
CA ILE A 64 -8.48 5.35 -1.26
C ILE A 64 -9.47 4.21 -1.00
N ARG A 65 -8.95 3.01 -0.75
CA ARG A 65 -9.75 1.83 -0.44
C ARG A 65 -9.16 1.06 0.73
N ASP A 66 -9.95 0.90 1.78
CA ASP A 66 -9.58 0.06 2.94
C ASP A 66 -9.75 -1.43 2.65
N TRP A 67 -9.15 -2.30 3.46
CA TRP A 67 -9.11 -3.74 3.23
C TRP A 67 -10.45 -4.45 3.52
N ARG A 68 -11.28 -3.91 4.41
CA ARG A 68 -12.54 -4.55 4.84
C ARG A 68 -13.51 -4.78 3.68
N ALA A 69 -14.22 -5.90 3.68
CA ALA A 69 -15.17 -6.32 2.63
C ALA A 69 -16.10 -5.18 2.20
N GLY A 70 -16.78 -4.58 3.17
CA GLY A 70 -17.75 -3.51 2.97
C GLY A 70 -17.18 -2.09 2.95
N ALA A 71 -15.84 -1.91 2.99
CA ALA A 71 -15.26 -0.58 2.92
C ALA A 71 -15.66 0.09 1.60
N GLU A 72 -16.24 1.29 1.65
CA GLU A 72 -16.46 2.09 0.44
C GLU A 72 -15.14 2.72 -0.03
N ALA A 73 -15.07 3.11 -1.31
CA ALA A 73 -13.97 3.94 -1.76
C ALA A 73 -14.15 5.35 -1.19
N LEU A 74 -13.06 5.99 -0.84
CA LEU A 74 -13.02 7.39 -0.44
C LEU A 74 -12.29 8.18 -1.52
N VAL A 75 -12.67 9.44 -1.72
CA VAL A 75 -11.94 10.36 -2.57
C VAL A 75 -11.47 11.54 -1.75
N ARG A 76 -10.17 11.82 -1.82
CA ARG A 76 -9.57 13.02 -1.23
C ARG A 76 -9.03 13.91 -2.34
N LEU A 77 -9.43 15.18 -2.31
CA LEU A 77 -8.84 16.27 -3.07
C LEU A 77 -7.89 17.02 -2.15
N THR A 78 -6.66 17.27 -2.57
CA THR A 78 -5.72 18.13 -1.84
C THR A 78 -5.15 19.18 -2.77
N THR A 79 -4.95 20.39 -2.27
CA THR A 79 -4.36 21.52 -3.01
C THR A 79 -3.44 22.33 -2.10
N ASN A 80 -2.47 23.05 -2.66
CA ASN A 80 -1.70 24.06 -1.91
C ASN A 80 -2.36 25.44 -1.89
N ALA A 81 -3.38 25.68 -2.72
CA ALA A 81 -4.01 27.00 -2.76
C ALA A 81 -4.97 27.19 -1.57
N PRO A 82 -4.92 28.33 -0.87
CA PRO A 82 -5.93 28.67 0.11
C PRO A 82 -7.28 28.89 -0.57
N LEU A 83 -8.31 28.20 -0.09
CA LEU A 83 -9.66 28.33 -0.63
C LEU A 83 -10.47 29.41 0.09
N ALA A 84 -11.23 30.19 -0.69
CA ALA A 84 -12.21 31.14 -0.17
C ALA A 84 -13.31 30.40 0.61
N ALA A 85 -13.68 30.94 1.78
CA ALA A 85 -14.66 30.32 2.66
C ALA A 85 -16.05 30.16 2.00
N GLU A 86 -16.50 31.20 1.31
CA GLU A 86 -17.81 31.27 0.63
C GLU A 86 -17.80 30.66 -0.79
N GLY A 87 -16.70 29.99 -1.16
CA GLY A 87 -16.51 29.44 -2.49
C GLY A 87 -17.16 28.08 -2.69
N THR A 88 -17.22 27.63 -3.96
CA THR A 88 -17.66 26.27 -4.32
C THR A 88 -16.56 25.54 -5.07
N ILE A 89 -16.20 24.34 -4.62
CA ILE A 89 -15.37 23.40 -5.39
C ILE A 89 -16.29 22.68 -6.37
N LYS A 90 -15.99 22.75 -7.67
CA LYS A 90 -16.74 22.04 -8.71
C LYS A 90 -15.92 20.93 -9.32
N LEU A 91 -16.52 19.76 -9.47
CA LEU A 91 -15.92 18.59 -10.09
C LEU A 91 -16.72 18.23 -11.33
N SER A 92 -16.08 18.29 -12.49
CA SER A 92 -16.69 17.88 -13.75
C SER A 92 -15.81 16.87 -14.48
N VAL A 93 -16.41 15.89 -15.14
CA VAL A 93 -15.69 14.92 -15.97
C VAL A 93 -16.13 15.10 -17.41
N ASP A 94 -15.16 15.32 -18.30
CA ASP A 94 -15.39 15.58 -19.73
C ASP A 94 -16.44 16.70 -19.97
N GLY A 95 -16.41 17.73 -19.13
CA GLY A 95 -17.31 18.90 -19.20
C GLY A 95 -18.69 18.70 -18.55
N ARG A 96 -19.04 17.48 -18.12
CA ARG A 96 -20.25 17.22 -17.34
C ARG A 96 -19.97 17.42 -15.86
N GLU A 97 -20.69 18.34 -15.22
CA GLU A 97 -20.65 18.50 -13.76
C GLU A 97 -21.13 17.22 -13.09
N ILE A 98 -20.29 16.69 -12.19
CA ILE A 98 -20.58 15.53 -11.36
C ILE A 98 -21.11 15.97 -10.01
N ASP A 99 -20.44 16.95 -9.41
CA ASP A 99 -20.82 17.50 -8.12
C ASP A 99 -20.21 18.89 -7.91
N ALA A 100 -20.83 19.65 -7.02
CA ALA A 100 -20.37 20.98 -6.60
C ALA A 100 -20.58 21.12 -5.10
N PHE A 101 -19.52 21.45 -4.38
CA PHE A 101 -19.53 21.49 -2.93
C PHE A 101 -19.14 22.87 -2.41
N PRO A 102 -20.00 23.54 -1.61
CA PRO A 102 -19.59 24.70 -0.82
C PRO A 102 -18.40 24.33 0.07
N VAL A 103 -17.39 25.21 0.12
CA VAL A 103 -16.17 24.97 0.91
C VAL A 103 -16.51 24.84 2.39
N GLU A 104 -17.41 25.68 2.90
CA GLU A 104 -17.91 25.61 4.28
C GLU A 104 -18.51 24.23 4.60
N GLN A 105 -19.43 23.74 3.78
CA GLN A 105 -20.05 22.43 3.96
C GLN A 105 -19.01 21.29 3.92
N LEU A 106 -18.03 21.37 3.00
CA LEU A 106 -16.95 20.38 2.99
C LEU A 106 -16.15 20.41 4.28
N ARG A 107 -15.81 21.59 4.81
CA ARG A 107 -15.07 21.74 6.08
C ARG A 107 -15.84 21.12 7.25
N GLU A 108 -17.14 21.34 7.32
CA GLU A 108 -18.00 20.80 8.38
C GLU A 108 -17.99 19.26 8.40
N ILE A 109 -18.10 18.62 7.24
CA ILE A 109 -18.18 17.15 7.17
C ILE A 109 -16.82 16.47 7.35
N GLN A 110 -15.68 17.18 7.26
CA GLN A 110 -14.35 16.54 7.28
C GLN A 110 -14.10 15.70 8.53
N SER A 111 -14.56 16.16 9.70
CA SER A 111 -14.38 15.46 10.97
C SER A 111 -15.21 14.17 11.09
N THR A 112 -16.26 14.04 10.26
CA THR A 112 -17.14 12.87 10.23
C THR A 112 -16.57 11.71 9.41
N ILE A 113 -15.56 11.99 8.57
CA ILE A 113 -14.97 11.02 7.65
C ILE A 113 -13.69 10.47 8.27
N VAL A 114 -13.74 9.21 8.69
CA VAL A 114 -12.60 8.51 9.27
C VAL A 114 -11.71 7.98 8.15
N ALA A 115 -10.48 8.50 8.08
CA ALA A 115 -9.48 7.97 7.17
C ALA A 115 -9.06 6.55 7.60
N PRO A 116 -8.84 5.61 6.65
CA PRO A 116 -8.35 4.29 7.00
C PRO A 116 -6.96 4.37 7.65
N PRO A 117 -6.67 3.54 8.67
CA PRO A 117 -5.33 3.45 9.25
C PRO A 117 -4.22 3.23 8.22
N GLY A 118 -3.09 3.90 8.43
CA GLY A 118 -1.96 3.91 7.49
C GLY A 118 -2.10 4.95 6.36
N PHE A 119 -3.26 5.61 6.23
CA PHE A 119 -3.41 6.72 5.30
C PHE A 119 -2.61 7.95 5.76
N ARG A 120 -1.78 8.49 4.87
CA ARG A 120 -1.06 9.75 5.08
C ARG A 120 -1.46 10.79 4.03
N PRO A 121 -2.06 11.92 4.44
CA PRO A 121 -2.32 13.01 3.52
C PRO A 121 -0.99 13.65 3.08
N ILE A 122 -0.98 14.23 1.89
CA ILE A 122 0.10 15.13 1.50
C ILE A 122 -0.14 16.51 2.13
N GLY A 123 0.93 17.28 2.34
CA GLY A 123 0.81 18.64 2.88
C GLY A 123 0.02 19.54 1.94
N GLY A 124 -0.90 20.33 2.48
CA GLY A 124 -1.84 21.18 1.74
C GLY A 124 -3.22 21.21 2.40
N GLU A 125 -4.14 21.98 1.84
CA GLU A 125 -5.56 21.97 2.23
C GLU A 125 -6.25 20.80 1.54
N GLY A 126 -6.80 19.86 2.30
CA GLY A 126 -7.35 18.62 1.78
C GLY A 126 -8.75 18.31 2.26
N PHE A 127 -9.61 17.91 1.32
CA PHE A 127 -11.02 17.64 1.51
C PHE A 127 -11.36 16.22 1.07
N TRP A 128 -12.04 15.49 1.94
CA TRP A 128 -12.78 14.30 1.58
C TRP A 128 -14.06 14.70 0.85
N VAL A 129 -14.31 14.06 -0.29
CA VAL A 129 -15.62 14.08 -0.94
C VAL A 129 -16.61 13.33 -0.04
N PRO A 130 -17.88 13.76 0.08
CA PRO A 130 -18.88 13.04 0.86
C PRO A 130 -18.93 11.54 0.49
N VAL A 131 -18.90 10.69 1.53
CA VAL A 131 -18.97 9.23 1.37
C VAL A 131 -20.34 8.83 0.82
N GLY A 132 -20.42 7.70 0.11
CA GLY A 132 -21.68 7.22 -0.44
C GLY A 132 -21.91 7.65 -1.90
N PRO A 133 -23.11 8.12 -2.27
CA PRO A 133 -23.49 8.38 -3.66
C PRO A 133 -22.56 9.35 -4.41
N ALA A 134 -22.14 10.46 -3.78
CA ALA A 134 -21.26 11.46 -4.38
C ALA A 134 -19.91 10.85 -4.78
N THR A 135 -19.25 10.16 -3.84
CA THR A 135 -17.99 9.45 -4.11
C THR A 135 -18.17 8.37 -5.18
N ARG A 136 -19.25 7.57 -5.13
CA ARG A 136 -19.51 6.54 -6.17
C ARG A 136 -19.71 7.15 -7.55
N ALA A 137 -20.48 8.24 -7.66
CA ALA A 137 -20.71 8.94 -8.92
C ALA A 137 -19.41 9.48 -9.50
N LEU A 138 -18.58 10.11 -8.66
CA LEU A 138 -17.28 10.63 -9.05
C LEU A 138 -16.31 9.54 -9.51
N VAL A 139 -16.12 8.47 -8.73
CA VAL A 139 -15.25 7.35 -9.12
C VAL A 139 -15.73 6.69 -10.41
N SER A 140 -17.04 6.50 -10.57
CA SER A 140 -17.63 5.94 -11.79
C SER A 140 -17.37 6.83 -13.01
N ALA A 141 -17.56 8.15 -12.88
CA ALA A 141 -17.28 9.11 -13.93
C ALA A 141 -15.79 9.14 -14.28
N MET A 142 -14.90 9.18 -13.28
CA MET A 142 -13.45 9.19 -13.49
C MET A 142 -12.90 7.93 -14.16
N ARG A 143 -13.55 6.78 -13.94
CA ARG A 143 -13.21 5.50 -14.58
C ARG A 143 -13.58 5.48 -16.06
N ALA A 144 -14.62 6.21 -16.46
CA ALA A 144 -15.16 6.21 -17.82
C ALA A 144 -14.70 7.41 -18.67
N GLY A 145 -14.37 8.54 -18.03
CA GLY A 145 -13.98 9.77 -18.70
C GLY A 145 -12.49 9.93 -18.94
N ASN A 146 -12.11 11.07 -19.52
CA ASN A 146 -10.75 11.36 -19.99
C ASN A 146 -10.07 12.47 -19.18
N VAL A 147 -10.83 13.45 -18.70
CA VAL A 147 -10.33 14.57 -17.90
C VAL A 147 -11.30 14.90 -16.79
N LEU A 148 -10.81 14.88 -15.54
CA LEU A 148 -11.48 15.50 -14.41
C LEU A 148 -11.05 16.97 -14.33
N THR A 149 -12.00 17.88 -14.41
CA THR A 149 -11.76 19.32 -14.22
C THR A 149 -12.19 19.70 -12.82
N VAL A 150 -11.23 20.21 -12.04
CA VAL A 150 -11.41 20.70 -10.67
C VAL A 150 -11.38 22.22 -10.72
N SER A 151 -12.51 22.87 -10.46
CA SER A 151 -12.58 24.32 -10.27
C SER A 151 -12.54 24.63 -8.79
N LEU A 152 -11.50 25.34 -8.37
CA LEU A 152 -11.26 25.74 -7.00
C LEU A 152 -11.55 27.23 -6.84
N PRO A 153 -12.26 27.64 -5.78
CA PRO A 153 -12.42 29.04 -5.41
C PRO A 153 -11.16 29.52 -4.67
N ALA A 154 -10.00 29.40 -5.31
CA ALA A 154 -8.73 29.85 -4.75
C ALA A 154 -8.72 31.38 -4.58
N THR A 155 -7.90 31.86 -3.65
CA THR A 155 -7.67 33.30 -3.46
C THR A 155 -6.26 33.68 -3.97
N PRO A 156 -6.09 34.83 -4.67
CA PRO A 156 -7.09 35.87 -4.94
C PRO A 156 -8.09 35.54 -6.07
N ASP A 157 -7.72 34.66 -7.00
CA ASP A 157 -8.53 34.34 -8.18
C ASP A 157 -8.89 32.85 -8.25
N PRO A 158 -10.11 32.49 -8.68
CA PRO A 158 -10.48 31.10 -8.93
C PRO A 158 -9.56 30.44 -9.95
N VAL A 159 -9.23 29.17 -9.72
CA VAL A 159 -8.35 28.39 -10.58
C VAL A 159 -9.03 27.12 -11.03
N THR A 160 -8.79 26.72 -12.27
CA THR A 160 -9.26 25.45 -12.82
C THR A 160 -8.08 24.57 -13.18
N ILE A 161 -8.11 23.32 -12.71
CA ILE A 161 -7.07 22.31 -12.95
C ILE A 161 -7.68 21.14 -13.69
N LYS A 162 -7.00 20.70 -14.76
CA LYS A 162 -7.36 19.50 -15.51
C LYS A 162 -6.50 18.34 -15.02
N VAL A 163 -7.15 17.32 -14.49
CA VAL A 163 -6.55 16.06 -14.04
C VAL A 163 -6.77 15.01 -15.12
N PRO A 164 -5.70 14.57 -15.82
CA PRO A 164 -5.80 13.52 -16.82
C PRO A 164 -6.28 12.20 -16.19
N LEU A 165 -7.29 11.56 -16.78
CA LEU A 165 -7.84 10.28 -16.31
C LEU A 165 -7.28 9.08 -17.07
N GLN A 166 -6.40 9.29 -18.04
CA GLN A 166 -5.66 8.19 -18.68
C GLN A 166 -4.90 7.43 -17.60
N GLY A 167 -5.09 6.11 -17.53
CA GLY A 167 -4.51 5.24 -16.51
C GLY A 167 -5.36 5.07 -15.23
N SER A 168 -6.40 5.88 -14.99
CA SER A 168 -7.22 5.79 -13.78
C SER A 168 -7.87 4.41 -13.62
N ARG A 169 -8.47 3.89 -14.70
CA ARG A 169 -9.10 2.56 -14.70
C ARG A 169 -8.09 1.44 -14.45
N ALA A 170 -6.86 1.55 -14.97
CA ALA A 170 -5.82 0.54 -14.74
C ALA A 170 -5.32 0.60 -13.29
N ALA A 171 -5.14 1.80 -12.73
CA ALA A 171 -4.80 2.02 -11.33
C ALA A 171 -5.87 1.46 -10.38
N LEU A 172 -7.15 1.70 -10.65
CA LEU A 172 -8.25 1.15 -9.86
C LEU A 172 -8.35 -0.38 -9.97
N ARG A 173 -8.10 -0.93 -11.17
CA ARG A 173 -8.04 -2.38 -11.35
C ARG A 173 -6.89 -3.00 -10.55
N TRP A 174 -5.74 -2.33 -10.51
CA TRP A 174 -4.61 -2.78 -9.68
C TRP A 174 -4.98 -2.83 -8.19
N ILE A 175 -5.75 -1.85 -7.69
CA ILE A 175 -6.27 -1.89 -6.32
C ILE A 175 -7.20 -3.09 -6.12
N ASP A 176 -8.16 -3.31 -7.03
CA ASP A 176 -9.07 -4.46 -6.96
C ASP A 176 -8.30 -5.79 -6.98
N GLU A 177 -7.25 -5.91 -7.79
CA GLU A 177 -6.41 -7.11 -7.86
C GLU A 177 -5.62 -7.32 -6.56
N ARG A 178 -5.00 -6.28 -6.01
CA ARG A 178 -4.26 -6.36 -4.74
C ARG A 178 -5.14 -6.69 -3.56
N GLN A 179 -6.40 -6.26 -3.60
CA GLN A 179 -7.37 -6.54 -2.55
C GLN A 179 -8.26 -7.75 -2.85
N LEU A 180 -7.97 -8.51 -3.91
CA LEU A 180 -8.76 -9.68 -4.34
C LEU A 180 -10.26 -9.38 -4.54
N ARG A 181 -10.60 -8.16 -4.97
CA ARG A 181 -11.98 -7.71 -5.15
C ARG A 181 -12.53 -7.94 -6.56
N SER A 182 -11.68 -8.15 -7.57
CA SER A 182 -12.14 -8.35 -8.96
C SER A 182 -13.14 -9.52 -9.05
N GLY A 183 -14.31 -9.29 -9.66
CA GLY A 183 -15.39 -10.27 -9.73
C GLY A 183 -16.31 -10.33 -8.49
N THR A 184 -16.02 -9.55 -7.45
CA THR A 184 -16.92 -9.39 -6.28
C THR A 184 -17.87 -8.20 -6.49
N GLN A 185 -18.93 -8.15 -5.68
CA GLN A 185 -19.86 -7.01 -5.63
C GLN A 185 -19.17 -5.69 -5.23
N SER A 186 -17.99 -5.77 -4.60
CA SER A 186 -17.26 -4.61 -4.08
C SER A 186 -16.21 -4.04 -5.02
N ALA A 187 -15.96 -4.67 -6.17
CA ALA A 187 -14.94 -4.26 -7.13
C ALA A 187 -15.22 -2.87 -7.73
N LEU A 188 -14.17 -2.06 -7.88
CA LEU A 188 -14.28 -0.74 -8.49
C LEU A 188 -14.27 -0.78 -10.02
N VAL A 189 -13.68 -1.79 -10.66
CA VAL A 189 -13.57 -1.85 -12.13
C VAL A 189 -14.36 -3.00 -12.73
N ASN A 190 -14.26 -4.20 -12.15
CA ASN A 190 -14.90 -5.40 -12.66
C ASN A 190 -15.82 -6.00 -11.58
N PRO A 191 -16.98 -5.38 -11.29
CA PRO A 191 -17.92 -5.94 -10.32
C PRO A 191 -18.49 -7.26 -10.84
N GLY A 192 -18.76 -8.18 -9.93
CA GLY A 192 -19.42 -9.45 -10.22
C GLY A 192 -20.37 -9.88 -9.11
N GLU A 193 -20.82 -11.12 -9.16
CA GLU A 193 -21.86 -11.63 -8.25
C GLU A 193 -21.30 -12.15 -6.92
N ALA A 194 -20.00 -12.45 -6.87
CA ALA A 194 -19.37 -12.99 -5.66
C ALA A 194 -19.50 -11.99 -4.50
N PRO A 195 -19.75 -12.46 -3.26
CA PRO A 195 -19.85 -11.58 -2.10
C PRO A 195 -18.55 -10.81 -1.90
N ALA A 196 -18.65 -9.66 -1.25
CA ALA A 196 -17.47 -8.93 -0.80
C ALA A 196 -16.79 -9.69 0.34
N GLU A 197 -15.47 -9.78 0.30
CA GLU A 197 -14.66 -10.42 1.34
C GLU A 197 -13.56 -9.46 1.82
N ASP A 198 -13.08 -9.69 3.05
CA ASP A 198 -11.95 -8.93 3.57
C ASP A 198 -10.72 -9.22 2.73
N ALA A 199 -10.08 -8.16 2.24
CA ALA A 199 -8.84 -8.28 1.51
C ALA A 199 -7.74 -8.85 2.42
N PRO A 200 -6.69 -9.46 1.84
CA PRO A 200 -5.47 -9.79 2.57
C PRO A 200 -4.93 -8.55 3.29
N HIS A 201 -4.79 -8.64 4.62
CA HIS A 201 -4.53 -7.48 5.46
C HIS A 201 -3.65 -7.82 6.66
N ALA A 202 -3.18 -6.78 7.33
CA ALA A 202 -2.69 -6.85 8.70
C ALA A 202 -3.49 -5.88 9.56
N VAL A 203 -3.68 -6.21 10.83
CA VAL A 203 -4.47 -5.41 11.76
C VAL A 203 -3.65 -4.19 12.18
N PRO A 204 -4.13 -2.95 12.00
CA PRO A 204 -3.42 -1.76 12.45
C PRO A 204 -3.22 -1.74 13.97
N VAL A 205 -2.00 -1.43 14.40
CA VAL A 205 -1.68 -1.12 15.80
C VAL A 205 -1.67 0.39 15.93
N LEU A 206 -2.74 0.97 16.50
CA LEU A 206 -2.91 2.42 16.58
C LEU A 206 -2.29 3.02 17.85
N ALA A 207 -2.11 2.21 18.88
CA ALA A 207 -1.53 2.62 20.14
C ALA A 207 -0.72 1.44 20.75
N PRO A 208 0.45 1.70 21.35
CA PRO A 208 1.30 0.64 21.89
C PRO A 208 0.70 -0.14 23.07
N ASP A 209 -0.22 0.45 23.82
CA ASP A 209 -0.92 -0.19 24.94
C ASP A 209 -1.84 -1.34 24.51
N THR A 210 -2.14 -1.45 23.22
CA THR A 210 -2.86 -2.58 22.64
C THR A 210 -1.98 -3.82 22.41
N LEU A 211 -0.66 -3.70 22.57
CA LEU A 211 0.29 -4.79 22.35
C LEU A 211 0.22 -5.84 23.48
N PRO A 212 0.38 -7.14 23.18
CA PRO A 212 0.57 -8.14 24.23
C PRO A 212 1.80 -7.81 25.10
N PRO A 213 1.77 -8.08 26.42
CA PRO A 213 2.85 -7.71 27.34
C PRO A 213 4.25 -8.21 26.92
N ALA A 214 4.34 -9.42 26.36
CA ALA A 214 5.61 -9.97 25.89
C ALA A 214 6.15 -9.23 24.65
N VAL A 215 5.27 -8.78 23.76
CA VAL A 215 5.64 -8.02 22.56
C VAL A 215 6.07 -6.61 22.96
N GLN A 216 5.28 -5.95 23.81
CA GLN A 216 5.61 -4.62 24.34
C GLN A 216 6.96 -4.63 25.06
N LYS A 217 7.21 -5.62 25.94
CA LYS A 217 8.50 -5.75 26.64
C LYS A 217 9.70 -5.83 25.68
N ILE A 218 9.57 -6.54 24.56
CA ILE A 218 10.66 -6.65 23.57
C ILE A 218 10.83 -5.34 22.83
N TRP A 219 9.72 -4.70 22.45
CA TRP A 219 9.74 -3.40 21.77
C TRP A 219 10.40 -2.32 22.64
N ASP A 220 10.00 -2.21 23.92
CA ASP A 220 10.56 -1.28 24.90
C ASP A 220 12.04 -1.57 25.20
N ALA A 221 12.45 -2.85 25.19
CA ALA A 221 13.83 -3.23 25.44
C ALA A 221 14.76 -2.95 24.23
N ASN A 222 14.21 -2.72 23.04
CA ASN A 222 15.01 -2.44 21.86
C ASN A 222 15.36 -0.95 21.78
N ARG A 223 16.48 -0.58 22.43
CA ARG A 223 17.03 0.78 22.40
C ARG A 223 15.99 1.82 22.83
N PHE A 224 15.67 2.76 21.95
CA PHE A 224 14.65 3.80 22.10
C PHE A 224 13.47 3.55 21.13
N CYS A 225 13.20 2.29 20.76
CA CYS A 225 12.15 1.99 19.79
C CYS A 225 10.78 2.52 20.24
N SER A 226 10.51 2.46 21.54
CA SER A 226 9.26 2.92 22.16
C SER A 226 9.16 4.44 22.34
N ASP A 227 10.24 5.18 22.10
CA ASP A 227 10.29 6.63 22.32
C ASP A 227 9.68 7.36 21.13
N ILE A 228 8.37 7.23 20.99
CA ILE A 228 7.57 7.80 19.91
C ILE A 228 6.36 8.50 20.52
N ASP A 229 6.13 9.75 20.12
CA ASP A 229 4.91 10.47 20.46
C ASP A 229 3.67 9.65 19.99
N PRO A 230 2.65 9.44 20.84
CA PRO A 230 1.48 8.62 20.48
C PRO A 230 0.74 9.10 19.23
N ALA A 231 0.65 10.42 19.00
CA ALA A 231 0.01 10.96 17.80
C ALA A 231 0.84 10.69 16.55
N ILE A 232 2.17 10.68 16.67
CA ILE A 232 3.07 10.25 15.59
C ILE A 232 2.92 8.74 15.36
N PHE A 233 2.95 7.91 16.42
CA PHE A 233 2.91 6.45 16.34
C PHE A 233 1.72 5.95 15.50
N ALA A 234 0.52 6.48 15.74
CA ALA A 234 -0.69 6.09 15.01
C ALA A 234 -0.59 6.31 13.48
N SER A 235 0.30 7.22 13.04
CA SER A 235 0.58 7.47 11.62
C SER A 235 1.67 6.58 11.03
N LEU A 236 2.42 5.84 11.86
CA LEU A 236 3.58 5.05 11.46
C LEU A 236 3.24 3.69 10.85
N ASP A 237 1.98 3.43 10.47
CA ASP A 237 1.57 2.23 9.73
C ASP A 237 2.07 0.93 10.39
N ALA A 238 2.04 0.93 11.73
CA ALA A 238 2.35 -0.22 12.57
C ALA A 238 1.23 -1.24 12.45
N VAL A 239 1.57 -2.52 12.36
CA VAL A 239 0.59 -3.59 12.16
C VAL A 239 0.91 -4.86 12.92
N ALA A 240 -0.13 -5.63 13.19
CA ALA A 240 -0.11 -7.00 13.67
C ALA A 240 -0.72 -7.89 12.59
N ALA A 241 0.07 -8.75 11.97
CA ALA A 241 -0.34 -9.69 10.93
C ALA A 241 -0.50 -11.09 11.53
N PRO A 242 -1.74 -11.60 11.69
CA PRO A 242 -1.96 -12.98 12.07
C PRO A 242 -1.40 -13.95 11.02
N LEU A 243 -0.78 -15.03 11.48
CA LEU A 243 -0.21 -16.09 10.65
C LEU A 243 -1.00 -17.39 10.80
N GLU A 244 -0.78 -18.35 9.89
CA GLU A 244 -1.54 -19.60 9.81
C GLU A 244 -1.42 -20.50 11.07
N ASP A 245 -0.27 -20.46 11.73
CA ASP A 245 0.01 -21.20 12.96
C ASP A 245 -0.53 -20.49 14.22
N LYS A 246 -1.35 -19.44 14.03
CA LYS A 246 -1.90 -18.55 15.06
C LYS A 246 -0.87 -17.67 15.76
N SER A 247 0.39 -17.68 15.32
CA SER A 247 1.33 -16.64 15.72
C SER A 247 0.94 -15.31 15.06
N THR A 248 1.48 -14.22 15.59
CA THR A 248 1.25 -12.88 15.06
C THR A 248 2.59 -12.21 14.82
N LEU A 249 2.81 -11.77 13.59
CA LEU A 249 3.93 -10.91 13.21
C LEU A 249 3.57 -9.46 13.52
N TYR A 250 4.30 -8.83 14.42
CA TYR A 250 4.19 -7.40 14.70
C TYR A 250 5.28 -6.67 13.94
N LEU A 251 4.90 -5.70 13.12
CA LEU A 251 5.81 -4.77 12.47
C LEU A 251 5.61 -3.40 13.12
N LEU A 252 6.55 -3.03 13.99
CA LEU A 252 6.41 -1.86 14.85
C LEU A 252 7.49 -0.83 14.53
N PRO A 253 7.17 0.48 14.50
CA PRO A 253 8.17 1.53 14.33
C PRO A 253 9.18 1.50 15.48
N CYS A 254 10.42 1.90 15.22
CA CYS A 254 11.49 1.89 16.20
C CYS A 254 12.12 3.28 16.35
N GLY A 255 11.52 4.10 17.21
CA GLY A 255 11.90 5.49 17.43
C GLY A 255 11.27 6.44 16.42
N ALA A 256 11.46 7.74 16.65
CA ALA A 256 10.92 8.78 15.77
C ALA A 256 11.44 8.63 14.32
N PRO A 257 10.56 8.82 13.31
CA PRO A 257 10.99 8.79 11.91
C PRO A 257 11.95 9.94 11.62
N SER A 258 12.87 9.71 10.69
CA SER A 258 13.64 10.79 10.05
C SER A 258 12.83 11.40 8.88
N ALA A 259 13.41 12.39 8.19
CA ALA A 259 12.74 13.08 7.08
C ALA A 259 12.25 12.13 5.95
N TYR A 260 12.92 11.01 5.73
CA TYR A 260 12.59 10.08 4.63
C TYR A 260 12.80 8.59 4.96
N ASN A 261 13.28 8.26 6.15
CA ASN A 261 13.41 6.88 6.63
C ASN A 261 12.67 6.70 7.96
N THR A 262 11.75 5.72 8.00
CA THR A 262 11.12 5.22 9.22
C THR A 262 11.68 3.84 9.54
N PRO A 263 12.43 3.64 10.63
CA PRO A 263 12.88 2.32 11.06
C PRO A 263 11.74 1.50 11.69
N TYR A 264 11.73 0.20 11.45
CA TYR A 264 10.83 -0.77 12.06
C TYR A 264 11.60 -1.95 12.64
N VAL A 265 11.00 -2.62 13.61
CA VAL A 265 11.40 -3.95 14.10
C VAL A 265 10.27 -4.94 13.85
N ALA A 266 10.65 -6.20 13.62
CA ALA A 266 9.71 -7.30 13.51
C ALA A 266 9.75 -8.15 14.79
N ILE A 267 8.59 -8.40 15.40
CA ILE A 267 8.46 -9.23 16.61
C ILE A 267 7.43 -10.31 16.33
N LEU A 268 7.77 -11.56 16.63
CA LEU A 268 6.85 -12.69 16.52
C LEU A 268 6.26 -12.99 17.91
N GLY A 269 4.95 -12.82 18.06
CA GLY A 269 4.20 -13.29 19.23
C GLY A 269 3.58 -14.66 18.97
N THR A 270 3.68 -15.57 19.93
CA THR A 270 3.14 -16.93 19.82
C THR A 270 1.89 -17.12 20.67
N PRO A 271 1.01 -18.10 20.34
CA PRO A 271 -0.24 -18.33 21.08
C PRO A 271 -0.07 -18.65 22.57
N ASP A 272 1.11 -19.14 22.99
CA ASP A 272 1.44 -19.41 24.39
C ASP A 272 1.87 -18.16 25.18
N GLY A 273 1.70 -16.96 24.60
CA GLY A 273 1.98 -15.68 25.23
C GLY A 273 3.47 -15.31 25.25
N LYS A 274 4.32 -16.06 24.56
CA LYS A 274 5.73 -15.69 24.37
C LYS A 274 5.89 -14.78 23.16
N ALA A 275 7.02 -14.08 23.11
CA ALA A 275 7.42 -13.30 21.96
C ALA A 275 8.93 -13.38 21.76
N ARG A 276 9.39 -13.13 20.53
CA ARG A 276 10.81 -12.95 20.21
C ARG A 276 10.97 -11.95 19.07
N GLN A 277 12.06 -11.20 19.11
CA GLN A 277 12.44 -10.36 17.98
C GLN A 277 12.88 -11.23 16.79
N LEU A 278 12.48 -10.81 15.59
CA LEU A 278 12.96 -11.35 14.33
C LEU A 278 14.09 -10.47 13.81
N TYR A 279 15.07 -11.11 13.18
CA TYR A 279 16.15 -10.45 12.47
C TYR A 279 16.03 -10.79 10.98
N VAL A 280 16.40 -9.83 10.15
CA VAL A 280 16.43 -9.98 8.69
C VAL A 280 17.86 -10.01 8.20
N SER A 281 18.14 -10.81 7.17
CA SER A 281 19.45 -10.87 6.56
C SER A 281 19.65 -9.75 5.54
N ARG A 282 20.84 -9.16 5.49
CA ARG A 282 21.25 -8.11 4.53
C ARG A 282 22.61 -8.47 3.95
N MET A 283 22.93 -8.04 2.74
CA MET A 283 24.28 -8.21 2.22
C MET A 283 25.15 -7.00 2.54
N ALA A 284 26.26 -7.25 3.22
CA ALA A 284 27.34 -6.29 3.38
C ALA A 284 28.54 -6.72 2.52
N GLU A 285 29.53 -5.85 2.39
CA GLU A 285 30.76 -6.12 1.62
C GLU A 285 31.47 -7.41 2.05
N LYS A 286 31.46 -7.72 3.36
CA LYS A 286 32.09 -8.92 3.94
C LYS A 286 31.17 -10.14 3.99
N GLY A 287 30.00 -10.08 3.37
CA GLY A 287 29.01 -11.16 3.37
C GLY A 287 27.72 -10.81 4.12
N PRO A 288 26.84 -11.81 4.33
CA PRO A 288 25.55 -11.59 4.94
C PRO A 288 25.68 -11.18 6.41
N ILE A 289 24.89 -10.19 6.80
CA ILE A 289 24.74 -9.74 8.19
C ILE A 289 23.30 -9.91 8.64
N ALA A 290 23.09 -10.07 9.95
CA ALA A 290 21.76 -9.95 10.55
C ALA A 290 21.51 -8.50 10.95
N SER A 291 20.34 -7.98 10.61
CA SER A 291 19.84 -6.68 11.04
C SER A 291 18.54 -6.85 11.82
N ASP A 292 18.36 -6.03 12.85
CA ASP A 292 17.08 -5.91 13.55
C ASP A 292 16.18 -4.80 12.99
N LEU A 293 16.74 -3.88 12.20
CA LEU A 293 16.01 -2.76 11.63
C LEU A 293 15.60 -3.03 10.18
N ILE A 294 14.35 -2.72 9.89
CA ILE A 294 13.80 -2.67 8.54
C ILE A 294 13.37 -1.24 8.26
N TYR A 295 14.07 -0.55 7.36
CA TYR A 295 13.73 0.83 7.00
C TYR A 295 12.57 0.85 6.00
N ASN A 296 11.61 1.76 6.20
CA ASN A 296 10.42 1.96 5.37
C ASN A 296 9.72 0.63 5.04
N ALA A 297 9.53 -0.20 6.08
CA ALA A 297 9.09 -1.57 5.96
C ALA A 297 7.70 -1.70 5.31
N ARG A 298 7.55 -2.65 4.40
CA ARG A 298 6.29 -3.00 3.74
C ARG A 298 5.95 -4.47 3.89
N TRP A 299 4.76 -4.78 4.41
CA TRP A 299 4.25 -6.14 4.52
C TRP A 299 3.31 -6.50 3.37
N PHE A 300 3.51 -7.66 2.76
CA PHE A 300 2.71 -8.22 1.67
C PHE A 300 2.07 -9.53 2.14
N PRO A 301 0.81 -9.51 2.62
CA PRO A 301 0.19 -10.65 3.28
C PRO A 301 -0.09 -11.84 2.36
N VAL A 302 -0.36 -11.60 1.07
CA VAL A 302 -0.63 -12.67 0.09
C VAL A 302 0.62 -13.49 -0.16
N GLU A 303 1.73 -12.82 -0.47
CA GLU A 303 3.00 -13.46 -0.78
C GLU A 303 3.79 -13.84 0.47
N LYS A 304 3.34 -13.39 1.65
CA LYS A 304 4.03 -13.48 2.94
C LYS A 304 5.45 -12.92 2.86
N GLN A 305 5.55 -11.72 2.27
CA GLN A 305 6.82 -11.05 2.04
C GLN A 305 6.91 -9.75 2.79
N MET A 306 8.15 -9.35 3.05
CA MET A 306 8.47 -8.04 3.58
C MET A 306 9.46 -7.36 2.66
N HIS A 307 9.20 -6.10 2.31
CA HIS A 307 10.19 -5.24 1.69
C HIS A 307 10.78 -4.28 2.70
N GLY A 308 12.05 -3.97 2.52
CA GLY A 308 12.75 -2.86 3.18
C GLY A 308 13.25 -1.88 2.13
N PHE A 309 13.25 -0.59 2.46
CA PHE A 309 13.88 0.41 1.64
C PHE A 309 14.57 1.48 2.48
N PHE A 310 15.88 1.37 2.65
CA PHE A 310 16.68 2.46 3.17
C PHE A 310 16.98 3.45 2.04
N LYS A 311 16.47 4.68 2.18
CA LYS A 311 16.76 5.76 1.24
C LYS A 311 18.04 6.48 1.66
N GLY A 312 18.96 6.70 0.73
CA GLY A 312 20.17 7.51 0.96
C GLY A 312 19.93 9.02 0.83
N SER A 313 18.78 9.43 0.30
CA SER A 313 18.40 10.83 0.06
C SER A 313 16.89 11.02 0.28
N GLY A 314 16.43 12.28 0.29
CA GLY A 314 15.00 12.60 0.33
C GLY A 314 14.22 12.21 -0.93
N LEU A 315 14.88 12.17 -2.10
CA LEU A 315 14.27 11.75 -3.36
C LEU A 315 14.16 10.21 -3.45
N GLY A 316 15.04 9.49 -2.76
CA GLY A 316 15.08 8.03 -2.78
C GLY A 316 15.63 7.46 -4.08
N GLU A 317 16.45 8.22 -4.81
CA GLU A 317 17.13 7.75 -6.02
C GLU A 317 18.35 6.87 -5.73
N CYS A 318 18.77 6.78 -4.47
CA CYS A 318 19.88 5.97 -4.00
C CYS A 318 19.52 5.31 -2.65
N GLY A 319 20.26 4.27 -2.28
CA GLY A 319 20.05 3.53 -1.04
C GLY A 319 20.12 2.02 -1.25
N ILE A 320 19.38 1.29 -0.42
CA ILE A 320 19.31 -0.17 -0.47
C ILE A 320 17.87 -0.62 -0.29
N TRP A 321 17.42 -1.48 -1.19
CA TRP A 321 16.13 -2.12 -1.17
C TRP A 321 16.30 -3.63 -0.97
N ASP A 322 15.39 -4.22 -0.21
CA ASP A 322 15.42 -5.61 0.21
C ASP A 322 14.07 -6.27 0.05
N ARG A 323 14.05 -7.57 -0.27
CA ARG A 323 12.88 -8.45 -0.15
C ARG A 323 13.21 -9.70 0.64
N TRP A 324 12.38 -9.96 1.65
CA TRP A 324 12.39 -11.19 2.41
C TRP A 324 11.09 -11.97 2.27
N VAL A 325 11.19 -13.29 2.30
CA VAL A 325 10.04 -14.21 2.33
C VAL A 325 9.95 -14.86 3.71
N TRP A 326 8.75 -14.94 4.26
CA TRP A 326 8.46 -15.65 5.50
C TRP A 326 8.52 -17.18 5.29
N THR A 327 9.29 -17.87 6.12
CA THR A 327 9.49 -19.33 6.02
C THR A 327 8.64 -20.15 6.99
N GLY A 328 7.71 -19.52 7.71
CA GLY A 328 6.99 -20.14 8.83
C GLY A 328 7.62 -19.88 10.19
N SER A 329 8.90 -19.48 10.23
CA SER A 329 9.56 -19.11 11.50
C SER A 329 10.44 -17.87 11.41
N ASN A 330 11.05 -17.58 10.27
CA ASN A 330 11.91 -16.41 10.10
C ASN A 330 11.76 -15.84 8.68
N PHE A 331 12.48 -14.75 8.41
CA PHE A 331 12.58 -14.14 7.11
C PHE A 331 13.89 -14.54 6.42
N VAL A 332 13.82 -14.89 5.13
CA VAL A 332 14.98 -15.18 4.29
C VAL A 332 15.08 -14.15 3.18
N LEU A 333 16.29 -13.58 2.98
CA LEU A 333 16.53 -12.61 1.90
C LEU A 333 16.49 -13.33 0.56
N THR A 334 15.62 -12.85 -0.31
CA THR A 334 15.42 -13.40 -1.66
C THR A 334 15.95 -12.46 -2.73
N GLU A 335 15.94 -11.15 -2.44
CA GLU A 335 16.48 -10.15 -3.35
C GLU A 335 17.00 -8.95 -2.55
N GLU A 336 18.14 -8.42 -2.94
CA GLU A 336 18.66 -7.13 -2.49
C GLU A 336 19.15 -6.36 -3.71
N ALA A 337 18.87 -5.06 -3.74
CA ALA A 337 19.36 -4.17 -4.77
C ALA A 337 19.81 -2.85 -4.16
N SER A 338 20.86 -2.26 -4.72
CA SER A 338 21.39 -1.00 -4.21
C SER A 338 21.83 -0.07 -5.32
N ARG A 339 21.80 1.23 -4.99
CA ARG A 339 22.43 2.30 -5.76
C ARG A 339 23.14 3.21 -4.77
N GLN A 340 24.46 3.30 -4.87
CA GLN A 340 25.26 4.07 -3.92
C GLN A 340 25.28 5.58 -4.21
N THR A 341 25.11 5.97 -5.48
CA THR A 341 25.23 7.37 -5.91
C THR A 341 23.91 8.11 -5.81
N CYS A 342 23.88 9.17 -5.00
CA CYS A 342 22.75 10.10 -4.86
C CYS A 342 23.06 11.38 -5.65
N ASP A 343 22.72 11.40 -6.94
CA ASP A 343 22.99 12.53 -7.85
C ASP A 343 21.74 13.30 -8.25
N GLY A 344 20.60 13.02 -7.62
CA GLY A 344 19.32 13.66 -7.92
C GLY A 344 18.66 13.21 -9.23
N THR A 345 19.20 12.21 -9.93
CA THR A 345 18.54 11.64 -11.12
C THR A 345 17.40 10.70 -10.70
N ASP A 346 16.21 10.86 -11.28
CA ASP A 346 15.07 9.98 -11.00
C ASP A 346 15.29 8.62 -11.69
N VAL A 347 15.60 7.60 -10.88
CA VAL A 347 15.97 6.26 -11.34
C VAL A 347 15.11 5.24 -10.60
N SER A 348 14.31 4.48 -11.36
CA SER A 348 13.45 3.42 -10.79
C SER A 348 14.28 2.38 -10.04
N LEU A 349 13.77 1.89 -8.89
CA LEU A 349 14.40 0.82 -8.11
C LEU A 349 14.58 -0.46 -8.93
N ASP A 350 13.72 -0.69 -9.93
CA ASP A 350 13.79 -1.87 -10.80
C ASP A 350 15.06 -1.87 -11.68
N THR A 351 15.73 -0.72 -11.84
CA THR A 351 16.98 -0.58 -12.58
C THR A 351 18.23 -0.65 -11.70
N TRP A 352 18.06 -0.72 -10.37
CA TRP A 352 19.18 -0.76 -9.44
C TRP A 352 19.93 -2.08 -9.52
N GLY A 353 21.24 -2.01 -9.27
CA GLY A 353 22.12 -3.17 -9.29
C GLY A 353 21.74 -4.17 -8.21
N THR A 354 21.43 -5.39 -8.61
CA THR A 354 21.14 -6.51 -7.71
C THR A 354 22.41 -6.91 -6.96
N THR A 355 22.39 -6.82 -5.64
CA THR A 355 23.46 -7.29 -4.73
C THR A 355 23.17 -8.69 -4.19
N TRP A 356 21.90 -9.13 -4.22
CA TRP A 356 21.48 -10.50 -3.92
C TRP A 356 20.29 -10.94 -4.78
N PRO A 357 20.26 -12.17 -5.32
CA PRO A 357 21.33 -13.17 -5.29
C PRO A 357 22.58 -12.66 -6.02
N ALA A 358 23.76 -13.04 -5.55
CA ALA A 358 24.98 -12.73 -6.27
C ALA A 358 24.88 -13.29 -7.69
N ALA A 359 25.23 -12.48 -8.70
CA ALA A 359 25.32 -12.98 -10.06
C ALA A 359 26.25 -14.20 -10.07
N ALA A 360 25.83 -15.29 -10.70
CA ALA A 360 26.69 -16.45 -10.88
C ALA A 360 28.00 -15.96 -11.52
N SER A 361 29.12 -16.19 -10.84
CA SER A 361 30.44 -15.87 -11.40
C SER A 361 30.55 -16.59 -12.74
N LYS A 362 30.73 -15.83 -13.82
CA LYS A 362 31.19 -16.41 -15.08
C LYS A 362 32.65 -16.78 -14.84
N GLU A 363 32.88 -18.05 -14.53
CA GLU A 363 34.24 -18.64 -14.50
C GLU A 363 34.90 -18.59 -15.87
#